data_AF-A0A1Z4QL89-F1
#
_entry.id   AF-A0A1Z4QL89-F1
#
_cell.length_a   1.000
_cell.length_b   1.000
_cell.length_c   1.000
_cell.angle_alpha   90.00
_cell.angle_beta   90.00
_cell.angle_gamma   90.00
#
_symmetry.space_group_name_H-M   'P 1'
#
loop_
_entity.id
_entity.type
_entity.pdbx_description
1 polymer ?
#
loop_
_entity_poly.entity_id
_entity_poly.type
_entity_poly.pdbx_seq_one_letter_code
_entity_poly.pdbx_strand_id
1 'polypeptide(L)'
;MKVFTFALAILRPVRFLIMAFTCALIFLSSNYPALAISSYQSEPTEGTTQLLETQRLTDEAAKSPPAKLREVQEKSNQGLNEVQGDADIDKMKRPENSQSATSVENEVQNILEKVTGQK
;
A
#
# COMPACT_ATOMS: atom_id res chain seq x y z
N MET A 1 -30.88 49.53 -11.03
CA MET A 1 -29.56 49.36 -11.68
C MET A 1 -28.38 49.24 -10.71
N LYS A 2 -28.36 49.91 -9.53
CA LYS A 2 -27.22 49.88 -8.59
C LYS A 2 -26.92 48.54 -7.90
N VAL A 3 -27.93 47.71 -7.64
CA VAL A 3 -27.76 46.39 -7.01
C VAL A 3 -27.16 45.33 -7.95
N PHE A 4 -27.49 45.39 -9.24
CA PHE A 4 -26.95 44.47 -10.25
C PHE A 4 -25.46 44.73 -10.55
N THR A 5 -25.05 46.00 -10.58
CA THR A 5 -23.62 46.37 -10.74
C THR A 5 -22.79 45.99 -9.52
N PHE A 6 -23.35 46.06 -8.31
CA PHE A 6 -22.69 45.59 -7.09
C PHE A 6 -22.49 44.06 -7.08
N ALA A 7 -23.52 43.30 -7.49
CA ALA A 7 -23.43 41.85 -7.61
C ALA A 7 -22.39 41.39 -8.66
N LEU A 8 -22.33 42.07 -9.82
CA LEU A 8 -21.29 41.81 -10.83
C LEU A 8 -19.88 42.19 -10.35
N ALA A 9 -19.75 43.23 -9.52
CA ALA A 9 -18.46 43.66 -8.97
C ALA A 9 -17.88 42.64 -7.97
N ILE A 10 -18.73 41.95 -7.21
CA ILE A 10 -18.34 40.90 -6.25
C ILE A 10 -17.99 39.58 -6.97
N LEU A 11 -18.55 39.33 -8.15
CA LEU A 11 -18.32 38.10 -8.92
C LEU A 11 -16.86 37.93 -9.39
N ARG A 12 -16.15 39.04 -9.65
CA ARG A 12 -14.75 39.04 -10.11
C ARG A 12 -13.75 38.57 -9.03
N PRO A 13 -13.73 39.13 -7.80
CA PRO A 13 -12.83 38.67 -6.74
C PRO A 13 -13.18 37.26 -6.25
N VAL A 14 -14.46 36.87 -6.24
CA VAL A 14 -14.87 35.51 -5.86
C VAL A 14 -14.31 34.46 -6.83
N ARG A 15 -14.30 34.72 -8.13
CA ARG A 15 -13.67 33.83 -9.12
C ARG A 15 -12.17 33.67 -8.89
N PHE A 16 -11.47 34.75 -8.53
CA PHE A 16 -10.05 34.70 -8.19
C PHE A 16 -9.79 33.87 -6.93
N LEU A 17 -10.62 34.01 -5.89
CA LEU A 17 -10.51 33.21 -4.67
C LEU A 17 -10.74 31.72 -4.96
N ILE A 18 -11.77 31.37 -5.72
CA ILE A 18 -12.05 29.98 -6.10
C ILE A 18 -10.86 29.41 -6.89
N MET A 19 -10.34 30.16 -7.86
CA MET A 19 -9.19 29.75 -8.68
C MET A 19 -7.95 29.51 -7.81
N ALA A 20 -7.61 30.47 -6.94
CA ALA A 20 -6.46 30.35 -6.03
C ALA A 20 -6.62 29.16 -5.09
N PHE A 21 -7.83 28.92 -4.57
CA PHE A 21 -8.12 27.79 -3.71
C PHE A 21 -8.00 26.46 -4.45
N THR A 22 -8.51 26.36 -5.68
CA THR A 22 -8.33 25.17 -6.51
C THR A 22 -6.85 24.92 -6.86
N CYS A 23 -6.08 25.95 -7.17
CA CYS A 23 -4.64 25.80 -7.41
C CYS A 23 -3.90 25.35 -6.16
N ALA A 24 -4.24 25.89 -4.99
CA ALA A 24 -3.69 25.45 -3.71
C ALA A 24 -4.04 23.99 -3.42
N LEU A 25 -5.30 23.57 -3.61
CA LEU A 25 -5.73 22.19 -3.42
C LEU A 25 -5.00 21.23 -4.36
N ILE A 26 -4.85 21.59 -5.65
CA ILE A 26 -4.10 20.79 -6.61
C ILE A 26 -2.63 20.66 -6.18
N PHE A 27 -1.99 21.77 -5.79
CA PHE A 27 -0.59 21.78 -5.33
C PHE A 27 -0.39 20.96 -4.05
N LEU A 28 -1.31 21.05 -3.09
CA LEU A 28 -1.30 20.21 -1.89
C LEU A 28 -1.66 18.74 -2.20
N SER A 29 -2.42 18.45 -3.26
CA SER A 29 -2.72 17.07 -3.65
C SER A 29 -1.60 16.40 -4.44
N SER A 30 -0.77 17.17 -5.16
CA SER A 30 0.29 16.62 -6.01
C SER A 30 1.63 16.45 -5.31
N ASN A 31 1.89 17.24 -4.27
CA ASN A 31 3.17 17.22 -3.54
C ASN A 31 3.12 16.36 -2.26
N TYR A 32 1.94 15.94 -1.82
CA TYR A 32 1.79 15.02 -0.70
C TYR A 32 1.42 13.66 -1.28
N PRO A 33 2.32 12.66 -1.20
CA PRO A 33 1.96 11.28 -1.51
C PRO A 33 0.71 10.93 -0.70
N ALA A 34 -0.18 10.13 -1.28
CA ALA A 34 -1.39 9.67 -0.58
C ALA A 34 -1.00 9.19 0.83
N LEU A 35 -1.54 9.86 1.86
CA LEU A 35 -1.27 9.59 3.29
C LEU A 35 -1.79 8.21 3.76
N ALA A 36 -2.05 7.28 2.82
CA ALA A 36 -2.51 5.92 3.07
C ALA A 36 -1.35 4.94 3.32
N ILE A 37 -0.09 5.40 3.36
CA ILE A 37 1.09 4.55 3.52
C ILE A 37 1.96 5.11 4.66
N SER A 38 1.44 5.11 5.89
CA SER A 38 2.22 5.35 7.12
C SER A 38 2.78 4.06 7.71
N SER A 39 2.24 2.91 7.31
CA SER A 39 2.58 1.61 7.90
C SER A 39 3.77 0.89 7.26
N TYR A 40 4.13 1.25 6.03
CA TYR A 40 5.26 0.69 5.30
C TYR A 40 5.99 1.81 4.54
N GLN A 41 7.00 2.41 5.16
CA GLN A 41 7.96 3.21 4.43
C GLN A 41 8.91 2.25 3.71
N SER A 42 8.56 1.84 2.48
CA SER A 42 9.59 1.32 1.57
C SER A 42 10.67 2.40 1.46
N GLU A 43 11.95 2.03 1.49
CA GLU A 43 12.95 3.02 1.09
C GLU A 43 12.61 3.47 -0.35
N PRO A 44 12.65 4.77 -0.67
CA PRO A 44 12.40 5.24 -2.05
C PRO A 44 13.35 4.62 -3.08
N THR A 45 14.45 4.02 -2.61
CA THR A 45 15.47 3.30 -3.39
C THR A 45 15.32 1.77 -3.32
N GLU A 46 14.48 1.25 -2.41
CA GLU A 46 14.12 -0.17 -2.36
C GLU A 46 13.21 -0.48 -3.54
N GLY A 47 13.75 -1.19 -4.53
CA GLY A 47 12.93 -1.86 -5.53
C GLY A 47 12.04 -2.93 -4.91
N THR A 48 11.13 -3.49 -5.72
CA THR A 48 10.33 -4.64 -5.30
C THR A 48 11.26 -5.80 -4.91
N THR A 49 11.11 -6.32 -3.70
CA THR A 49 11.80 -7.56 -3.30
C THR A 49 11.38 -8.69 -4.22
N GLN A 50 12.35 -9.28 -4.94
CA GLN A 50 12.07 -10.32 -5.92
C GLN A 50 12.16 -11.71 -5.27
N LEU A 51 11.09 -12.49 -5.41
CA LEU A 51 10.99 -13.90 -4.96
C LEU A 51 11.27 -14.83 -6.16
N LEU A 52 12.49 -14.73 -6.70
CA LEU A 52 12.86 -15.39 -7.96
C LEU A 52 12.82 -16.91 -7.85
N GLU A 53 13.20 -17.47 -6.69
CA GLU A 53 13.24 -18.91 -6.50
C GLU A 53 11.82 -19.46 -6.29
N THR A 54 11.00 -18.75 -5.53
CA THR A 54 9.55 -19.02 -5.45
C THR A 54 8.91 -19.04 -6.83
N GLN A 55 9.19 -18.03 -7.67
CA GLN A 55 8.65 -17.96 -9.02
C GLN A 55 9.13 -19.14 -9.87
N ARG A 56 10.44 -19.43 -9.85
CA ARG A 56 11.04 -20.54 -10.60
C ARG A 56 10.40 -21.88 -10.23
N LEU A 57 10.27 -22.17 -8.94
CA LEU A 57 9.69 -23.43 -8.45
C LEU A 57 8.20 -23.56 -8.76
N THR A 58 7.46 -22.45 -8.69
CA THR A 58 6.04 -22.44 -9.06
C THR A 58 5.86 -22.67 -10.55
N ASP A 59 6.67 -22.03 -11.39
CA ASP A 59 6.65 -22.22 -12.85
C ASP A 59 7.06 -23.64 -13.25
N GLU A 60 8.02 -24.23 -12.54
CA GLU A 60 8.44 -25.62 -12.73
C GLU A 60 7.32 -26.59 -12.34
N ALA A 61 6.67 -26.38 -11.19
CA ALA A 61 5.54 -27.18 -10.74
C ALA A 61 4.33 -27.07 -11.70
N ALA A 62 4.08 -25.88 -12.26
CA ALA A 62 2.99 -25.66 -13.22
C ALA A 62 3.20 -26.40 -14.55
N LYS A 63 4.45 -26.66 -14.93
CA LYS A 63 4.82 -27.36 -16.17
C LYS A 63 5.07 -28.86 -15.98
N SER A 64 5.15 -29.32 -14.73
CA SER A 64 5.50 -30.70 -14.40
C SER A 64 4.27 -31.54 -14.09
N PRO A 65 4.37 -32.88 -14.21
CA PRO A 65 3.36 -33.77 -13.66
C PRO A 65 3.22 -33.57 -12.14
N PRO A 66 2.08 -33.97 -11.54
CA PRO A 66 1.89 -33.89 -10.09
C PRO A 66 3.04 -34.49 -9.30
N ALA A 67 3.53 -33.74 -8.31
CA ALA A 67 4.65 -34.15 -7.48
C ALA A 67 4.35 -35.45 -6.72
N LYS A 68 5.38 -36.27 -6.49
CA LYS A 68 5.25 -37.52 -5.74
C LYS A 68 5.07 -37.20 -4.25
N LEU A 69 4.33 -38.06 -3.53
CA LEU A 69 4.07 -37.89 -2.09
C LEU A 69 5.33 -37.66 -1.25
N ARG A 70 6.43 -38.36 -1.57
CA ARG A 70 7.71 -38.19 -0.85
C ARG A 70 8.31 -36.80 -1.05
N GLU A 71 8.26 -36.28 -2.27
CA GLU A 71 8.77 -34.96 -2.62
C GLU A 71 7.92 -33.85 -1.97
N VAL A 72 6.59 -34.01 -2.05
CA VAL A 72 5.63 -33.14 -1.35
C VAL A 72 5.95 -33.10 0.14
N GLN A 73 6.13 -34.25 0.78
CA GLN A 73 6.41 -34.31 2.21
C GLN A 73 7.77 -33.70 2.57
N GLU A 74 8.78 -33.90 1.75
CA GLU A 74 10.10 -33.29 1.94
C GLU A 74 10.03 -31.76 1.86
N LYS A 75 9.37 -31.21 0.84
CA LYS A 75 9.19 -29.76 0.66
C LYS A 75 8.28 -29.15 1.72
N SER A 76 7.16 -29.78 2.07
CA SER A 76 6.27 -29.28 3.12
C SER A 76 6.97 -29.20 4.49
N ASN A 77 7.94 -30.08 4.76
CA ASN A 77 8.73 -30.03 6.01
C ASN A 77 9.74 -28.86 6.04
N GLN A 78 10.03 -28.21 4.91
CA GLN A 78 10.95 -27.07 4.83
C GLN A 78 10.28 -25.75 5.26
N GLY A 79 8.95 -25.64 5.17
CA GLY A 79 8.18 -24.70 5.99
C GLY A 79 7.16 -23.82 5.30
N LEU A 80 7.28 -23.49 4.00
CA LEU A 80 6.27 -22.67 3.30
C LEU A 80 5.13 -23.52 2.75
N ASN A 81 5.43 -24.43 1.82
CA ASN A 81 4.46 -25.36 1.21
C ASN A 81 5.17 -26.44 0.37
N GLU A 82 4.38 -27.35 -0.20
CA GLU A 82 4.84 -28.47 -1.03
C GLU A 82 5.44 -28.09 -2.39
N VAL A 83 5.22 -26.87 -2.87
CA VAL A 83 5.77 -26.37 -4.14
C VAL A 83 7.07 -25.61 -3.89
N GLN A 84 7.05 -24.68 -2.95
CA GLN A 84 8.10 -23.69 -2.70
C GLN A 84 9.12 -24.15 -1.67
N GLY A 85 8.80 -25.11 -0.79
CA GLY A 85 9.73 -25.53 0.26
C GLY A 85 10.04 -24.39 1.23
N ASP A 86 11.29 -23.95 1.29
CA ASP A 86 11.77 -22.77 2.01
C ASP A 86 12.27 -21.64 1.07
N ALA A 87 11.93 -21.72 -0.22
CA ALA A 87 12.38 -20.76 -1.21
C ALA A 87 12.02 -19.32 -0.84
N ASP A 88 13.04 -18.46 -0.82
CA ASP A 88 12.94 -17.03 -0.50
C ASP A 88 12.24 -16.73 0.86
N ILE A 89 12.26 -17.68 1.80
CA ILE A 89 11.61 -17.56 3.12
C ILE A 89 12.12 -16.36 3.93
N ASP A 90 13.38 -15.99 3.73
CA ASP A 90 14.06 -14.85 4.34
C ASP A 90 13.60 -13.51 3.76
N LYS A 91 13.13 -13.52 2.51
CA LYS A 91 12.64 -12.33 1.78
C LYS A 91 11.15 -12.10 1.98
N MET A 92 10.41 -13.11 2.43
CA MET A 92 8.99 -13.00 2.72
C MET A 92 8.72 -12.28 4.05
N LYS A 93 7.72 -11.40 4.06
CA LYS A 93 7.21 -10.80 5.28
C LYS A 93 6.27 -11.78 5.98
N ARG A 94 6.58 -12.09 7.23
CA ARG A 94 5.89 -13.03 8.11
C ARG A 94 5.65 -12.38 9.48
N PRO A 95 4.64 -12.82 10.25
CA PRO A 95 4.36 -12.25 11.56
C PRO A 95 5.60 -12.22 12.47
N GLU A 96 6.48 -13.21 12.38
CA GLU A 96 7.68 -13.31 13.22
C GLU A 96 8.76 -12.30 12.84
N ASN A 97 8.88 -11.91 11.57
CA ASN A 97 9.90 -10.99 11.07
C ASN A 97 9.35 -9.60 10.67
N SER A 98 8.05 -9.38 10.90
CA SER A 98 7.33 -8.15 10.52
C SER A 98 6.54 -7.55 11.69
N GLN A 99 6.96 -7.79 12.93
CA GLN A 99 6.29 -7.25 14.12
C GLN A 99 6.29 -5.71 14.19
N SER A 100 7.24 -5.06 13.50
CA SER A 100 7.30 -3.61 13.38
C SER A 100 6.43 -3.06 12.24
N ALA A 101 5.79 -3.92 11.44
CA ALA A 101 4.92 -3.50 10.34
C ALA A 101 3.50 -3.29 10.87
N THR A 102 2.95 -2.08 10.68
CA THR A 102 1.56 -1.80 11.05
C THR A 102 0.63 -2.43 10.00
N SER A 103 -0.33 -3.26 10.41
CA SER A 103 -1.33 -3.76 9.47
C SER A 103 -2.25 -2.62 9.02
N VAL A 104 -2.84 -2.74 7.83
CA VAL A 104 -3.85 -1.77 7.36
C VAL A 104 -5.02 -1.68 8.34
N GLU A 105 -5.39 -2.81 8.96
CA GLU A 105 -6.43 -2.86 10.00
C GLU A 105 -6.03 -2.05 11.24
N ASN A 106 -4.80 -2.22 11.75
CA ASN A 106 -4.31 -1.47 12.90
C ASN A 106 -4.24 0.03 12.59
N GLU A 107 -3.87 0.41 11.37
CA GLU A 107 -3.83 1.82 10.96
C GLU A 107 -5.23 2.42 10.91
N VAL A 108 -6.19 1.70 10.31
CA VAL A 108 -7.60 2.11 10.25
C VAL A 108 -8.20 2.20 11.66
N GLN A 109 -7.90 1.24 12.53
CA GLN A 109 -8.35 1.26 13.93
C GLN A 109 -7.77 2.45 14.69
N ASN A 110 -6.47 2.71 14.58
CA ASN A 110 -5.82 3.88 15.20
C ASN A 110 -6.45 5.20 14.73
N ILE A 111 -6.76 5.31 13.43
CA ILE A 111 -7.44 6.47 12.87
C ILE A 111 -8.86 6.57 13.43
N LEU A 112 -9.61 5.47 13.48
CA LEU A 112 -10.97 5.44 14.03
C LEU A 112 -10.98 5.86 15.50
N GLU A 113 -10.10 5.30 16.33
CA GLU A 113 -9.95 5.63 17.75
C GLU A 113 -9.61 7.11 17.95
N LYS A 114 -8.67 7.64 17.14
CA LYS A 114 -8.28 9.05 17.17
C LYS A 114 -9.39 10.01 16.74
N VAL A 115 -10.23 9.61 15.79
CA VAL A 115 -11.37 10.42 15.30
C VAL A 115 -12.59 10.30 16.22
N THR A 116 -12.79 9.15 16.85
CA THR A 116 -13.90 8.90 17.79
C THR A 116 -13.60 9.33 19.23
N GLY A 117 -12.34 9.68 19.54
CA GLY A 117 -11.94 10.19 20.85
C GLY A 117 -11.81 9.09 21.91
N GLN A 118 -11.81 7.82 21.50
CA GLN A 118 -11.46 6.70 22.37
C GLN A 118 -9.93 6.60 22.37
N LYS A 119 -9.31 6.93 23.49
CA LYS A 119 -7.91 6.63 23.78
C LYS A 119 -7.84 5.46 24.74
#